data_AF-A0A950GCE8-F1
#
_entry.id   AF-A0A950GCE8-F1
#
_cell.length_a   1.000
_cell.length_b   1.000
_cell.length_c   1.000
_cell.angle_alpha   90.00
_cell.angle_beta   90.00
_cell.angle_gamma   90.00
#
_symmetry.space_group_name_H-M   'P 1'
#
loop_
_entity.id
_entity.type
_entity.pdbx_description
1 polymer ?
#
loop_
_entity_poly.entity_id
_entity_poly.type
_entity_poly.pdbx_seq_one_letter_code
_entity_poly.pdbx_strand_id
1 'polypeptide(L)'
;MGKARCAECHIPALSFMDSQMHDLKLERFYEIGHTVNGMVELPDGPIKTFTLRGIKDSPLYLHDGRLMTLADCIEFFSLLLGLKLTPDEKDSLVAYMLAL
;
A
#
# COMPACT_ATOMS: atom_id res chain seq x y z
N MET A 1 1.87 1.67 15.20
CA MET A 1 2.40 0.82 16.28
C MET A 1 3.09 -0.38 15.64
N GLY A 2 4.28 -0.74 16.10
CA GLY A 2 5.13 -1.77 15.49
C GLY A 2 5.98 -1.29 14.32
N LYS A 3 6.90 -2.13 13.85
CA LYS A 3 7.87 -1.85 12.78
C LYS A 3 7.21 -1.45 11.46
N ALA A 4 5.99 -1.94 11.22
CA ALA A 4 5.27 -1.74 9.96
C ALA A 4 4.71 -0.32 9.74
N ARG A 5 4.53 0.48 10.82
CA ARG A 5 4.09 1.89 10.75
C ARG A 5 2.76 2.17 10.01
N CYS A 6 1.97 1.16 9.64
CA CYS A 6 0.74 1.30 8.85
C CYS A 6 -0.30 2.26 9.47
N ALA A 7 -0.38 2.28 10.81
CA ALA A 7 -1.32 3.10 11.55
C ALA A 7 -0.99 4.61 11.57
N GLU A 8 0.13 5.03 10.97
CA GLU A 8 0.43 6.47 10.79
C GLU A 8 -0.53 7.12 9.79
N CYS A 9 -0.95 6.38 8.76
CA CYS A 9 -1.95 6.83 7.79
C CYS A 9 -3.30 6.11 8.02
N HIS A 10 -3.27 4.80 8.29
CA HIS A 10 -4.49 4.00 8.46
C HIS A 10 -4.93 3.93 9.93
N ILE A 11 -5.49 5.02 10.44
CA ILE A 11 -5.86 5.18 11.85
C ILE A 11 -7.15 4.39 12.16
N PRO A 12 -7.13 3.33 13.01
CA PRO A 12 -8.29 2.47 13.23
C PRO A 12 -9.55 3.20 13.74
N ALA A 13 -9.35 4.15 14.67
CA ALA A 13 -10.44 4.94 15.25
C ALA A 13 -11.17 5.82 14.22
N LEU A 14 -10.51 6.14 13.11
CA LEU A 14 -11.04 6.96 12.02
C LEU A 14 -11.44 6.11 10.81
N SER A 15 -11.85 4.86 11.05
CA SER A 15 -12.14 3.88 9.99
C SER A 15 -10.97 3.65 9.05
N PHE A 16 -9.75 3.55 9.59
CA PHE A 16 -8.53 3.25 8.86
C PHE A 16 -8.16 4.27 7.78
N MET A 17 -8.48 5.54 8.01
CA MET A 17 -8.07 6.65 7.14
C MET A 17 -7.70 7.87 8.00
N ASP A 18 -6.81 8.71 7.50
CA ASP A 18 -6.44 9.99 8.11
C ASP A 18 -7.04 11.20 7.36
N SER A 19 -7.76 10.95 6.26
CA SER A 19 -8.30 11.97 5.34
C SER A 19 -7.25 12.89 4.72
N GLN A 20 -5.99 12.46 4.66
CA GLN A 20 -4.90 13.21 4.03
C GLN A 20 -4.48 12.57 2.70
N MET A 21 -3.67 13.32 1.94
CA MET A 21 -3.02 12.87 0.72
C MET A 21 -1.54 12.61 1.02
N HIS A 22 -1.01 11.47 0.58
CA HIS A 22 0.39 11.11 0.75
C HIS A 22 1.01 10.80 -0.60
N ASP A 23 2.21 11.34 -0.83
CA ASP A 23 2.99 11.07 -2.02
C ASP A 23 4.09 10.05 -1.69
N LEU A 24 3.95 8.85 -2.24
CA LEU A 24 4.91 7.76 -2.07
C LEU A 24 6.20 7.99 -2.87
N LYS A 25 6.14 8.89 -3.87
CA LYS A 25 7.25 9.23 -4.77
C LYS A 25 7.87 7.99 -5.41
N LEU A 26 7.01 7.18 -6.04
CA LEU A 26 7.39 5.89 -6.65
C LEU A 26 8.29 6.08 -7.87
N GLU A 27 8.24 7.25 -8.51
CA GLU A 27 9.06 7.62 -9.67
C GLU A 27 10.57 7.60 -9.40
N ARG A 28 10.99 7.41 -8.15
CA ARG A 28 12.39 7.13 -7.79
C ARG A 28 12.86 5.71 -8.15
N PHE A 29 11.94 4.81 -8.51
CA PHE A 29 12.22 3.39 -8.75
C PHE A 29 12.07 2.97 -10.22
N TYR A 30 11.69 3.88 -11.12
CA TYR A 30 11.51 3.60 -12.55
C TYR A 30 11.84 4.81 -13.42
N GLU A 31 11.94 4.61 -14.73
CA GLU A 31 12.22 5.69 -15.70
C GLU A 31 10.91 6.36 -16.14
N ILE A 32 10.75 7.64 -15.80
CA ILE A 32 9.56 8.41 -16.18
C ILE A 32 9.45 8.48 -17.71
N GLY A 33 8.26 8.20 -18.23
CA GLY A 33 7.95 8.25 -19.66
C GLY A 33 8.27 6.94 -20.41
N HIS A 34 8.84 5.95 -19.73
CA HIS A 34 9.04 4.63 -20.31
C HIS A 34 7.68 3.96 -20.56
N THR A 35 7.55 3.30 -21.72
CA THR A 35 6.29 2.63 -22.11
C THR A 35 6.44 1.13 -21.96
N VAL A 36 5.59 0.53 -21.12
CA VAL A 36 5.53 -0.92 -20.89
C VAL A 36 4.12 -1.40 -21.20
N ASN A 37 3.98 -2.40 -22.06
CA ASN A 37 2.68 -2.96 -22.45
C ASN A 37 1.65 -1.90 -22.93
N GLY A 38 2.13 -0.83 -23.58
CA GLY A 38 1.28 0.26 -24.06
C GLY A 38 0.84 1.26 -22.98
N MET A 39 1.31 1.11 -21.74
CA MET A 39 1.10 2.08 -20.65
C MET A 39 2.37 2.90 -20.45
N VAL A 40 2.22 4.21 -20.23
CA VAL A 40 3.33 5.12 -19.95
C VAL A 40 3.50 5.25 -18.45
N GLU A 41 4.70 4.97 -17.95
CA GLU A 41 5.05 5.12 -16.54
C GLU A 41 5.18 6.61 -16.19
N LEU A 42 4.18 7.14 -15.50
CA LEU A 42 4.15 8.52 -15.00
C LEU A 42 4.15 8.53 -13.47
N PRO A 43 4.58 9.63 -12.82
CA PRO A 43 4.44 9.78 -11.38
C PRO A 43 2.96 9.75 -10.97
N ASP A 44 2.65 8.95 -9.94
CA ASP A 44 1.29 8.86 -9.41
C ASP A 44 0.85 10.14 -8.69
N GLY A 45 1.81 10.85 -8.08
CA GLY A 45 1.56 12.00 -7.24
C GLY A 45 0.90 11.65 -5.90
N PRO A 46 0.36 12.65 -5.18
CA PRO A 46 -0.30 12.41 -3.90
C PRO A 46 -1.58 11.58 -4.07
N ILE A 47 -1.72 10.53 -3.26
CA ILE A 47 -2.91 9.67 -3.22
C ILE A 47 -3.56 9.77 -1.83
N LYS A 48 -4.88 9.79 -1.81
CA LYS A 48 -5.65 9.80 -0.56
C LYS A 48 -5.46 8.48 0.19
N THR A 49 -5.30 8.53 1.51
CA THR A 49 -5.43 7.32 2.33
C THR A 49 -6.87 6.80 2.29
N PHE A 50 -7.09 5.66 1.66
CA PHE A 50 -8.40 5.00 1.64
C PHE A 50 -8.61 4.13 2.89
N THR A 51 -9.88 3.88 3.22
CA THR A 51 -10.25 2.99 4.32
C THR A 51 -9.81 1.55 4.03
N LEU A 52 -9.43 0.82 5.08
CA LEU A 52 -9.15 -0.61 5.03
C LEU A 52 -10.34 -1.49 5.47
N ARG A 53 -11.49 -0.90 5.81
CA ARG A 53 -12.69 -1.69 6.14
C ARG A 53 -13.17 -2.45 4.90
N GLY A 54 -13.41 -3.75 5.03
CA GLY A 54 -13.83 -4.60 3.91
C GLY A 54 -12.77 -4.78 2.81
N ILE A 55 -11.50 -4.49 3.10
CA ILE A 55 -10.42 -4.51 2.10
C ILE A 55 -10.28 -5.87 1.41
N LYS A 56 -10.53 -6.98 2.11
CA LYS A 56 -10.44 -8.33 1.53
C LYS A 56 -11.43 -8.58 0.38
N ASP A 57 -12.55 -7.84 0.36
CA ASP A 57 -13.62 -8.01 -0.61
C ASP A 57 -13.44 -7.11 -1.84
N SER A 58 -12.34 -6.35 -1.92
CA SER A 58 -12.07 -5.38 -2.99
C SER A 58 -10.70 -5.56 -3.68
N PRO A 59 -10.38 -6.75 -4.24
CA PRO A 59 -9.25 -6.87 -5.17
C PRO A 59 -9.58 -6.21 -6.51
N LEU A 60 -8.63 -5.73 -7.33
CA LEU A 60 -7.17 -5.60 -7.16
C LEU A 60 -6.79 -4.41 -6.27
N TYR A 61 -5.58 -4.41 -5.71
CA TYR A 61 -5.14 -3.43 -4.73
C TYR A 61 -4.21 -2.35 -5.32
N LEU A 62 -4.12 -1.23 -4.59
CA LEU A 62 -3.56 0.06 -5.04
C LEU A 62 -4.45 0.76 -6.07
N HIS A 63 -4.24 2.06 -6.32
CA HIS A 63 -5.12 2.89 -7.15
C HIS A 63 -5.18 2.45 -8.61
N ASP A 64 -4.14 1.77 -9.09
CA ASP A 64 -4.03 1.25 -10.45
C ASP A 64 -4.17 -0.28 -10.53
N GLY A 65 -4.48 -0.94 -9.41
CA GLY A 65 -4.69 -2.37 -9.36
C GLY A 65 -3.42 -3.21 -9.60
N ARG A 66 -2.21 -2.64 -9.50
CA ARG A 66 -0.97 -3.38 -9.77
C ARG A 66 -0.66 -4.49 -8.76
N LEU A 67 -1.31 -4.48 -7.59
CA LEU A 67 -1.08 -5.43 -6.50
C LEU A 67 -2.22 -6.44 -6.44
N MET A 68 -1.93 -7.72 -6.65
CA MET A 68 -2.96 -8.75 -6.79
C MET A 68 -3.47 -9.28 -5.45
N THR A 69 -2.62 -9.29 -4.42
CA THR A 69 -2.94 -9.85 -3.10
C THR A 69 -2.66 -8.87 -1.97
N LEU A 70 -3.27 -9.10 -0.80
CA LEU A 70 -2.93 -8.35 0.42
C LEU A 70 -1.47 -8.55 0.84
N ALA A 71 -0.91 -9.74 0.57
CA ALA A 71 0.50 -10.01 0.81
C ALA A 71 1.39 -9.11 -0.06
N ASP A 72 1.04 -8.91 -1.34
CA ASP A 72 1.76 -7.98 -2.23
C ASP A 72 1.70 -6.54 -1.70
N CYS A 73 0.57 -6.11 -1.14
CA CYS A 73 0.46 -4.81 -0.47
C CYS A 73 1.43 -4.66 0.70
N ILE A 74 1.47 -5.65 1.60
CA ILE A 74 2.37 -5.62 2.75
C ILE A 74 3.83 -5.63 2.30
N GLU A 75 4.18 -6.44 1.30
CA GLU A 75 5.53 -6.47 0.75
C GLU A 75 5.92 -5.13 0.12
N PHE A 76 5.03 -4.59 -0.72
CA PHE A 76 5.22 -3.32 -1.42
C PHE A 76 5.57 -2.19 -0.44
N PHE A 77 4.77 -2.00 0.62
CA PHE A 77 5.04 -0.97 1.61
C PHE A 77 6.27 -1.30 2.49
N SER A 78 6.54 -2.56 2.78
CA SER A 78 7.76 -2.97 3.48
C SER A 78 9.03 -2.61 2.71
N LEU A 79 9.04 -2.83 1.39
CA LEU A 79 10.15 -2.49 0.51
C LEU A 79 10.28 -0.98 0.34
N LEU A 80 9.17 -0.31 0.01
CA LEU A 80 9.14 1.13 -0.23
C LEU A 80 9.63 1.94 0.98
N LEU A 81 9.17 1.56 2.18
CA LEU A 81 9.51 2.25 3.43
C LEU A 81 10.77 1.68 4.11
N GLY A 82 11.41 0.66 3.52
CA GLY A 82 12.64 0.05 4.04
C GLY A 82 12.49 -0.61 5.41
N LEU A 83 11.30 -1.15 5.72
CA LEU A 83 10.92 -1.60 7.06
C LEU A 83 11.53 -2.96 7.42
N LYS A 84 12.02 -3.73 6.43
CA LYS A 84 12.65 -5.05 6.63
C LYS A 84 11.78 -5.99 7.48
N LEU A 85 10.49 -6.07 7.23
CA LEU A 85 9.59 -6.93 8.01
C LEU A 85 9.99 -8.40 7.86
N THR A 86 9.91 -9.16 8.95
CA THR A 86 10.10 -10.61 8.97
C THR A 86 8.88 -11.33 8.35
N PRO A 87 9.01 -12.60 7.93
CA PRO A 87 7.88 -13.37 7.43
C PRO A 87 6.69 -13.39 8.40
N ASP A 88 6.93 -13.69 9.68
CA ASP A 88 5.86 -13.75 10.70
C ASP A 88 5.15 -12.40 10.90
N GLU A 89 5.87 -11.28 10.83
CA GLU A 89 5.28 -9.94 10.87
C GLU A 89 4.37 -9.69 9.67
N LYS A 90 4.79 -10.11 8.47
CA LYS A 90 4.00 -9.96 7.25
C LYS A 90 2.74 -10.82 7.29
N ASP A 91 2.86 -12.08 7.69
CA ASP A 91 1.73 -13.00 7.82
C ASP A 91 0.71 -12.49 8.86
N SER A 92 1.19 -11.95 9.98
CA SER A 92 0.34 -11.35 11.00
C SER A 92 -0.43 -10.13 10.47
N LEU A 93 0.21 -9.28 9.65
CA LEU A 93 -0.45 -8.12 9.03
C LEU A 93 -1.49 -8.54 7.99
N VAL A 94 -1.19 -9.55 7.16
CA VAL A 94 -2.16 -10.10 6.20
C VAL A 94 -3.37 -10.69 6.94
N ALA A 95 -3.14 -11.50 7.97
CA ALA A 95 -4.21 -12.06 8.80
C ALA A 95 -5.08 -10.96 9.44
N TYR A 96 -4.45 -9.87 9.91
CA TYR A 96 -5.17 -8.72 10.43
C TYR A 96 -6.04 -8.04 9.37
N MET A 97 -5.51 -7.80 8.17
CA MET A 97 -6.28 -7.17 7.07
C MET A 97 -7.46 -8.04 6.61
N LEU A 98 -7.34 -9.37 6.66
CA LEU A 98 -8.43 -10.30 6.35
C LEU A 98 -9.57 -10.27 7.39
N ALA A 99 -9.28 -9.78 8.60
CA ALA A 99 -10.26 -9.62 9.67
C ALA A 99 -10.95 -8.24 9.67
N LEU A 100 -10.56 -7.31 8.78
CA LEU A 100 -11.21 -6.02 8.56
C LEU A 100 -12.43 -6.12 7.63
#